data_AF-A0A9W9GPA7-F1
#
_entry.id   AF-A0A9W9GPA7-F1
#
_cell.length_a   1.000
_cell.length_b   1.000
_cell.length_c   1.000
_cell.angle_alpha   90.00
_cell.angle_beta   90.00
_cell.angle_gamma   90.00
#
_symmetry.space_group_name_H-M   'P 1'
#
loop_
_entity.id
_entity.type
_entity.pdbx_description
1 polymer ?
#
loop_
_entity_poly.entity_id
_entity_poly.type
_entity_poly.pdbx_seq_one_letter_code
_entity_poly.pdbx_strand_id
1 'polypeptide(L)'
;MAVARSMRRSSPISLLLAALLAFGFICFLLSPSAPSTSTLSNTSTSSQQRQSNAAEHPLSPPTKPFFKSQPVRSDGHKAAPPVVHYDLNKLTNTANSVANRERILILTPLARFYQSYWDNLEKLNYPHELISLGFIAPKTSAGNAAVSALEKAIAKTQSGPIDNRFASISILRQDFDPPLKSQDEKARHEMSAQKARRESMARARNSLLFTTLGPATSWVLWLDSDVVETPASLIQDLTAFDQPVIVPNCFQRFYDAKKKKWDVRPYDFNSWVDSQVAQNLAANMGPEEILLEGYAEMPTYRTLMAHLPDVKNLEPKKMIALDGVGGTALLVKADVHRDGAMFPAFPFFHLVETEGFAKMARRLGYEVIGLPDYLVYHYNE
;
A
#
# COMPACT_ATOMS: atom_id res chain seq x y z
N MET A 1 19.95 -78.82 2.11
CA MET A 1 18.94 -79.07 1.05
C MET A 1 18.10 -77.81 0.88
N ALA A 2 18.25 -77.09 -0.23
CA ALA A 2 17.49 -75.88 -0.51
C ALA A 2 16.19 -76.26 -1.23
N VAL A 3 15.05 -75.91 -0.64
CA VAL A 3 13.71 -76.20 -1.17
C VAL A 3 13.41 -75.21 -2.30
N ALA A 4 13.21 -75.72 -3.52
CA ALA A 4 12.79 -74.92 -4.66
C ALA A 4 11.37 -74.37 -4.44
N ARG A 5 11.20 -73.04 -4.46
CA ARG A 5 9.89 -72.39 -4.45
C ARG A 5 9.22 -72.55 -5.80
N SER A 6 7.99 -73.04 -5.81
CA SER A 6 7.19 -73.20 -7.03
C SER A 6 6.80 -71.84 -7.63
N MET A 7 6.90 -71.73 -8.94
CA MET A 7 6.42 -70.58 -9.70
C MET A 7 4.89 -70.46 -9.54
N ARG A 8 4.43 -69.32 -9.01
CA ARG A 8 3.00 -68.96 -9.03
C ARG A 8 2.52 -68.93 -10.48
N ARG A 9 1.54 -69.77 -10.82
CA ARG A 9 0.79 -69.69 -12.08
C ARG A 9 0.14 -68.31 -12.17
N SER A 10 0.61 -67.48 -13.09
CA SER A 10 -0.01 -66.21 -13.45
C SER A 10 -1.39 -66.48 -14.04
N SER A 11 -2.44 -65.93 -13.43
CA SER A 11 -3.79 -66.08 -13.94
C SER A 11 -3.93 -65.35 -15.29
N PRO A 12 -4.69 -65.88 -16.25
CA PRO A 12 -4.90 -65.23 -17.56
C PRO A 12 -5.52 -63.84 -17.44
N ILE A 13 -6.28 -63.59 -16.37
CA ILE A 13 -6.87 -62.28 -16.04
C ILE A 13 -5.79 -61.26 -15.70
N SER A 14 -4.74 -61.67 -14.98
CA SER A 14 -3.62 -60.79 -14.62
C SER A 14 -2.81 -60.36 -15.84
N LEU A 15 -2.64 -61.26 -16.82
CA LEU A 15 -1.98 -60.94 -18.09
C LEU A 15 -2.81 -59.99 -18.95
N LEU A 16 -4.13 -60.16 -18.97
CA LEU A 16 -5.04 -59.30 -19.73
C LEU A 16 -5.11 -57.88 -19.13
N LEU A 17 -5.09 -57.77 -17.80
CA LEU A 17 -5.01 -56.47 -17.11
C LEU A 17 -3.66 -55.77 -17.35
N ALA A 18 -2.55 -56.52 -17.35
CA ALA A 18 -1.23 -55.98 -17.66
C ALA A 18 -1.14 -55.50 -19.11
N ALA A 19 -1.75 -56.23 -20.05
CA ALA A 19 -1.81 -55.83 -21.46
C ALA A 19 -2.67 -54.56 -21.66
N LEU A 20 -3.81 -54.44 -20.96
CA LEU A 20 -4.65 -53.23 -20.99
C LEU A 20 -3.93 -52.01 -20.42
N LEU A 21 -3.19 -52.17 -19.32
CA LEU A 21 -2.40 -51.10 -18.72
C LEU A 21 -1.23 -50.69 -19.62
N ALA A 22 -0.54 -51.65 -20.23
CA ALA A 22 0.54 -51.37 -21.18
C ALA A 22 0.01 -50.66 -22.44
N PHE A 23 -1.15 -51.08 -22.95
CA PHE A 23 -1.79 -50.42 -24.08
C PHE A 23 -2.25 -48.99 -23.74
N GLY A 24 -2.85 -48.79 -22.57
CA GLY A 24 -3.22 -47.45 -22.08
C GLY A 24 -2.01 -46.53 -21.91
N PHE A 25 -0.89 -47.07 -21.44
CA PHE A 25 0.37 -46.32 -21.30
C PHE A 25 0.98 -45.95 -22.67
N ILE A 26 0.93 -46.86 -23.65
CA ILE A 26 1.40 -46.61 -25.01
C ILE A 26 0.49 -45.60 -25.72
N CYS A 27 -0.83 -45.68 -25.55
CA CYS A 27 -1.76 -44.68 -26.06
C CYS A 27 -1.54 -43.31 -25.42
N PHE A 28 -1.21 -43.25 -24.12
CA PHE A 28 -0.85 -42.00 -23.46
C PHE A 28 0.45 -41.40 -24.00
N LEU A 29 1.47 -42.22 -24.24
CA LEU A 29 2.76 -41.77 -24.80
C LEU A 29 2.69 -41.35 -26.27
N LEU A 30 1.80 -41.97 -27.05
CA LEU A 30 1.65 -41.72 -28.48
C LEU A 30 0.48 -40.78 -28.82
N SER A 31 -0.29 -40.33 -27.82
CA SER A 31 -1.28 -39.28 -28.01
C SER A 31 -0.55 -37.96 -28.22
N PRO A 32 -0.68 -37.32 -29.40
CA PRO A 32 -0.09 -36.01 -29.60
C PRO A 32 -0.70 -35.07 -28.56
N SER A 33 0.15 -34.48 -27.73
CA SER A 33 -0.27 -33.39 -26.87
C SER A 33 -0.78 -32.29 -27.79
N ALA A 34 -2.10 -32.16 -27.94
CA ALA A 34 -2.68 -31.02 -28.61
C ALA A 34 -2.08 -29.79 -27.92
N PRO A 35 -1.45 -28.86 -28.65
CA PRO A 35 -1.09 -27.60 -28.04
C PRO A 35 -2.40 -27.02 -27.56
N SER A 36 -2.56 -26.94 -26.24
CA SER A 36 -3.53 -26.02 -25.67
C SER A 36 -3.18 -24.69 -26.31
N THR A 37 -4.10 -24.19 -27.13
CA THR A 37 -4.13 -22.81 -27.61
C THR A 37 -4.28 -21.95 -26.37
N SER A 38 -3.17 -21.80 -25.67
CA SER A 38 -2.91 -20.67 -24.80
C SER A 38 -3.09 -19.46 -25.69
N THR A 39 -4.04 -18.63 -25.31
CA THR A 39 -4.12 -17.25 -25.73
C THR A 39 -2.79 -16.58 -25.37
N LEU A 40 -1.83 -16.73 -26.27
CA LEU A 40 -0.62 -15.94 -26.39
C LEU A 40 -1.06 -14.49 -26.60
N SER A 41 -1.07 -13.68 -25.55
CA SER A 41 -0.89 -12.25 -25.73
C SER A 41 -0.30 -11.44 -24.58
N ASN A 42 -0.18 -11.91 -23.32
CA ASN A 42 0.38 -11.04 -22.26
C ASN A 42 1.36 -11.66 -21.22
N THR A 43 1.39 -12.98 -21.01
CA THR A 43 2.17 -13.60 -19.91
C THR A 43 3.69 -13.69 -20.15
N SER A 44 4.15 -13.71 -21.41
CA SER A 44 5.58 -13.69 -21.75
C SER A 44 6.21 -12.31 -21.55
N THR A 45 5.46 -11.24 -21.81
CA THR A 45 5.93 -9.86 -21.70
C THR A 45 6.11 -9.44 -20.24
N SER A 46 5.16 -9.75 -19.36
CA SER A 46 5.23 -9.39 -17.93
C SER A 46 6.36 -10.13 -17.21
N SER A 47 6.58 -11.41 -17.53
CA SER A 47 7.65 -12.22 -16.95
C SER A 47 9.04 -11.77 -17.41
N GLN A 48 9.23 -11.47 -18.70
CA GLN A 48 10.48 -10.89 -19.22
C GLN A 48 10.75 -9.49 -18.63
N GLN A 49 9.72 -8.65 -18.51
CA GLN A 49 9.85 -7.32 -17.92
C GLN A 49 10.17 -7.35 -16.42
N ARG A 50 9.68 -8.35 -15.67
CA ARG A 50 10.08 -8.54 -14.27
C ARG A 50 11.53 -8.97 -14.13
N GLN A 51 12.01 -9.84 -15.03
CA GLN A 51 13.40 -10.28 -15.04
C GLN A 51 14.37 -9.13 -15.34
N SER A 52 14.05 -8.27 -16.32
CA SER A 52 14.91 -7.12 -16.64
C SER A 52 14.93 -6.03 -15.57
N ASN A 53 13.88 -5.92 -14.75
CA ASN A 53 13.77 -4.92 -13.69
C ASN A 53 14.16 -5.43 -12.30
N ALA A 54 14.50 -6.71 -12.17
CA ALA A 54 14.92 -7.28 -10.90
C ALA A 54 16.31 -6.80 -10.51
N ALA A 55 16.46 -6.49 -9.23
CA ALA A 55 17.73 -6.27 -8.57
C ALA A 55 18.61 -7.52 -8.67
N GLU A 56 19.86 -7.31 -9.09
CA GLU A 56 20.88 -8.36 -9.13
C GLU A 56 21.57 -8.56 -7.77
N HIS A 57 21.31 -7.67 -6.78
CA HIS A 57 21.94 -7.74 -5.45
C HIS A 57 20.95 -7.48 -4.29
N PRO A 58 21.04 -8.18 -3.14
CA PRO A 58 20.13 -8.01 -1.99
C PRO A 58 20.19 -6.62 -1.34
N LEU A 59 21.29 -5.89 -1.55
CA LEU A 59 21.47 -4.51 -1.07
C LEU A 59 20.88 -3.46 -2.02
N SER A 60 20.22 -3.90 -3.10
CA SER A 60 19.51 -3.00 -4.00
C SER A 60 18.32 -2.36 -3.28
N PRO A 61 17.81 -1.21 -3.75
CA PRO A 61 16.68 -0.54 -3.13
C PRO A 61 15.49 -1.51 -2.95
N PRO A 62 14.77 -1.47 -1.81
CA PRO A 62 13.71 -2.42 -1.47
C PRO A 62 12.50 -2.38 -2.42
N THR A 63 12.46 -1.42 -3.35
CA THR A 63 11.44 -1.25 -4.40
C THR A 63 11.70 -2.04 -5.69
N LYS A 64 12.77 -2.85 -5.72
CA LYS A 64 13.05 -3.77 -6.82
C LYS A 64 12.91 -5.24 -6.36
N PRO A 65 12.30 -6.13 -7.15
CA PRO A 65 12.32 -7.57 -6.89
C PRO A 65 13.76 -8.07 -6.91
N PHE A 66 14.16 -9.01 -6.05
CA PHE A 66 15.54 -9.54 -6.01
C PHE A 66 15.59 -11.02 -6.42
N PHE A 67 16.61 -11.42 -7.19
CA PHE A 67 16.84 -12.82 -7.56
C PHE A 67 17.41 -13.63 -6.39
N LYS A 68 16.77 -14.75 -6.02
CA LYS A 68 17.22 -15.58 -4.88
C LYS A 68 18.66 -16.13 -5.02
N SER A 69 19.17 -16.26 -6.24
CA SER A 69 20.55 -16.70 -6.53
C SER A 69 21.40 -15.51 -6.99
N GLN A 70 22.48 -15.22 -6.28
CA GLN A 70 23.45 -14.22 -6.73
C GLN A 70 24.27 -14.76 -7.91
N PRO A 71 24.59 -13.92 -8.92
CA PRO A 71 25.53 -14.31 -9.95
C PRO A 71 26.89 -14.63 -9.31
N VAL A 72 27.47 -15.76 -9.71
CA VAL A 72 28.81 -16.19 -9.32
C VAL A 72 29.75 -15.80 -10.46
N ARG A 73 30.91 -15.23 -10.13
CA ARG A 73 31.97 -14.95 -11.09
C ARG A 73 32.55 -16.25 -11.65
N SER A 74 33.24 -16.15 -12.79
CA SER A 74 33.93 -17.28 -13.43
C SER A 74 34.99 -17.95 -12.54
N ASP A 75 35.45 -17.27 -11.47
CA ASP A 75 36.40 -17.76 -10.48
C ASP A 75 35.74 -18.45 -9.26
N GLY A 76 34.41 -18.62 -9.26
CA GLY A 76 33.67 -19.25 -8.16
C GLY A 76 33.37 -18.33 -6.98
N HIS A 77 33.81 -17.06 -7.01
CA HIS A 77 33.47 -16.08 -5.98
C HIS A 77 32.15 -15.36 -6.28
N LYS A 78 31.49 -14.85 -5.23
CA LYS A 78 30.27 -14.04 -5.39
C LYS A 78 30.57 -12.81 -6.25
N ALA A 79 29.72 -12.50 -7.22
CA ALA A 79 29.86 -11.27 -7.98
C ALA A 79 29.72 -10.05 -7.05
N ALA A 80 30.54 -9.03 -7.31
CA ALA A 80 30.40 -7.75 -6.64
C ALA A 80 29.01 -7.15 -6.96
N PRO A 81 28.42 -6.36 -6.03
CA PRO A 81 27.19 -5.64 -6.33
C PRO A 81 27.35 -4.78 -7.59
N PRO A 82 26.35 -4.73 -8.48
CA PRO A 82 26.43 -3.88 -9.66
C PRO A 82 26.41 -2.41 -9.27
N VAL A 83 27.09 -1.57 -10.06
CA VAL A 83 26.94 -0.12 -10.00
C VAL A 83 25.70 0.25 -10.80
N VAL A 84 24.72 0.91 -10.17
CA VAL A 84 23.47 1.32 -10.82
C VAL A 84 23.34 2.83 -10.77
N HIS A 85 23.10 3.45 -11.93
CA HIS A 85 22.93 4.89 -12.06
C HIS A 85 21.45 5.25 -12.17
N TYR A 86 21.05 6.32 -11.47
CA TYR A 86 19.69 6.87 -11.53
C TYR A 86 19.79 8.37 -11.81
N ASP A 87 19.20 8.81 -12.93
CA ASP A 87 19.06 10.21 -13.28
C ASP A 87 17.67 10.69 -12.86
N LEU A 88 17.59 11.31 -11.68
CA LEU A 88 16.30 11.68 -11.08
C LEU A 88 15.55 12.74 -11.90
N ASN A 89 16.26 13.56 -12.69
CA ASN A 89 15.63 14.54 -13.57
C ASN A 89 14.90 13.91 -14.76
N LYS A 90 15.14 12.63 -15.05
CA LYS A 90 14.44 11.86 -16.09
C LYS A 90 13.31 10.99 -15.53
N LEU A 91 13.14 10.96 -14.21
CA LEU A 91 12.06 10.22 -13.59
C LEU A 91 10.75 10.99 -13.79
N THR A 92 9.73 10.33 -14.34
CA THR A 92 8.44 10.96 -14.62
C THR A 92 7.43 10.64 -13.53
N ASN A 93 6.54 11.60 -13.27
CA ASN A 93 5.38 11.48 -12.39
C ASN A 93 4.20 12.27 -12.97
N THR A 94 3.52 11.69 -13.96
CA THR A 94 2.62 12.37 -14.88
C THR A 94 1.19 11.81 -14.85
N ALA A 95 0.26 12.50 -15.51
CA ALA A 95 -1.12 12.01 -15.72
C ALA A 95 -1.21 10.66 -16.45
N ASN A 96 -0.21 10.31 -17.27
CA ASN A 96 -0.18 9.08 -18.06
C ASN A 96 0.67 7.98 -17.40
N SER A 97 0.54 7.85 -16.08
CA SER A 97 1.37 7.00 -15.21
C SER A 97 1.54 5.56 -15.71
N VAL A 98 0.45 4.91 -16.15
CA VAL A 98 0.48 3.54 -16.70
C VAL A 98 1.30 3.46 -18.00
N ALA A 99 1.07 4.38 -18.94
CA ALA A 99 1.74 4.37 -20.24
C ALA A 99 3.26 4.62 -20.07
N ASN A 100 3.62 5.47 -19.12
CA ASN A 100 5.01 5.79 -18.77
C ASN A 100 5.64 4.75 -17.82
N ARG A 101 4.91 3.72 -17.42
CA ARG A 101 5.33 2.66 -16.49
C ARG A 101 5.88 3.21 -15.17
N GLU A 102 5.24 4.26 -14.67
CA GLU A 102 5.63 4.95 -13.44
C GLU A 102 5.45 4.02 -12.23
N ARG A 103 6.43 3.95 -11.34
CA ARG A 103 6.40 3.01 -10.21
C ARG A 103 5.69 3.64 -9.01
N ILE A 104 4.81 2.87 -8.40
CA ILE A 104 4.01 3.26 -7.25
C ILE A 104 4.55 2.54 -6.01
N LEU A 105 4.78 3.29 -4.94
CA LEU A 105 5.09 2.76 -3.61
C LEU A 105 3.86 2.98 -2.71
N ILE A 106 3.15 1.92 -2.36
CA ILE A 106 2.02 2.00 -1.43
C ILE A 106 2.55 1.79 -0.02
N LEU A 107 2.31 2.74 0.88
CA LEU A 107 2.82 2.74 2.26
C LEU A 107 1.68 2.69 3.27
N THR A 108 1.75 1.72 4.18
CA THR A 108 0.67 1.42 5.12
C THR A 108 1.19 1.19 6.54
N PRO A 109 0.91 2.09 7.49
CA PRO A 109 0.98 1.78 8.91
C PRO A 109 -0.03 0.67 9.25
N LEU A 110 0.46 -0.46 9.76
CA LEU A 110 -0.34 -1.67 9.98
C LEU A 110 -0.52 -1.94 11.48
N ALA A 111 -1.51 -1.29 12.08
CA ALA A 111 -1.88 -1.55 13.49
C ALA A 111 -2.75 -2.82 13.62
N ARG A 112 -3.65 -3.04 12.65
CA ARG A 112 -4.55 -4.20 12.53
C ARG A 112 -4.55 -4.64 11.07
N PHE A 113 -4.84 -5.93 10.83
CA PHE A 113 -4.99 -6.46 9.48
C PHE A 113 -6.46 -6.72 9.19
N TYR A 114 -6.97 -6.15 8.10
CA TYR A 114 -8.32 -6.39 7.59
C TYR A 114 -8.21 -7.11 6.25
N GLN A 115 -8.90 -8.26 6.11
CA GLN A 115 -8.89 -9.00 4.85
C GLN A 115 -9.44 -8.15 3.70
N SER A 116 -10.47 -7.35 3.97
CA SER A 116 -11.06 -6.43 3.00
C SER A 116 -10.10 -5.34 2.51
N TYR A 117 -9.14 -4.90 3.34
CA TYR A 117 -8.07 -4.01 2.87
C TYR A 117 -7.15 -4.72 1.89
N TRP A 118 -6.76 -5.96 2.18
CA TRP A 118 -5.93 -6.76 1.27
C TRP A 118 -6.65 -7.05 -0.05
N ASP A 119 -7.92 -7.45 0.03
CA ASP A 119 -8.75 -7.69 -1.15
C ASP A 119 -8.92 -6.41 -1.98
N ASN A 120 -9.00 -5.25 -1.33
CA ASN A 120 -9.03 -3.95 -2.00
C ASN A 120 -7.70 -3.63 -2.71
N LEU A 121 -6.55 -3.94 -2.11
CA LEU A 121 -5.24 -3.83 -2.78
C LEU A 121 -5.12 -4.75 -4.00
N GLU A 122 -5.53 -6.02 -3.88
CA GLU A 122 -5.47 -6.99 -4.98
C GLU A 122 -6.40 -6.63 -6.15
N LYS A 123 -7.44 -5.83 -5.87
CA LYS A 123 -8.41 -5.38 -6.87
C LYS A 123 -7.91 -4.18 -7.69
N LEU A 124 -6.88 -3.48 -7.25
CA LEU A 124 -6.33 -2.34 -8.00
C LEU A 124 -5.91 -2.79 -9.40
N ASN A 125 -6.31 -2.04 -10.42
CA ASN A 125 -6.06 -2.42 -11.82
C ASN A 125 -4.80 -1.74 -12.40
N TYR A 126 -4.03 -1.03 -11.58
CA TYR A 126 -2.71 -0.55 -11.95
C TYR A 126 -1.76 -1.76 -12.07
N PRO A 127 -0.83 -1.83 -13.04
CA PRO A 127 -0.01 -3.03 -13.22
C PRO A 127 0.79 -3.40 -11.96
N HIS A 128 0.52 -4.57 -11.36
CA HIS A 128 1.09 -4.96 -10.07
C HIS A 128 2.63 -5.08 -10.10
N GLU A 129 3.25 -5.31 -11.26
CA GLU A 129 4.71 -5.27 -11.43
C GLU A 129 5.34 -3.88 -11.24
N LEU A 130 4.52 -2.83 -11.23
CA LEU A 130 4.90 -1.45 -10.96
C LEU A 130 4.58 -1.00 -9.53
N ILE A 131 3.90 -1.84 -8.75
CA ILE A 131 3.48 -1.53 -7.37
C ILE A 131 4.42 -2.24 -6.38
N SER A 132 5.09 -1.45 -5.54
CA SER A 132 5.82 -1.93 -4.37
C SER A 132 5.01 -1.63 -3.11
N LEU A 133 4.95 -2.56 -2.16
CA LEU A 133 4.22 -2.39 -0.90
C LEU A 133 5.19 -2.23 0.27
N GLY A 134 4.93 -1.26 1.14
CA GLY A 134 5.65 -1.04 2.39
C GLY A 134 4.68 -1.06 3.57
N PHE A 135 4.96 -1.90 4.56
CA PHE A 135 4.19 -2.00 5.80
C PHE A 135 5.07 -1.68 7.00
N ILE A 136 4.52 -1.01 8.01
CA ILE A 136 5.17 -0.87 9.32
C ILE A 136 4.20 -1.23 10.45
N ALA A 137 4.59 -2.17 11.31
CA ALA A 137 3.75 -2.65 12.41
C ALA A 137 4.36 -2.37 13.80
N PRO A 138 3.54 -1.98 14.80
CA PRO A 138 4.01 -1.77 16.17
C PRO A 138 4.47 -3.08 16.82
N LYS A 139 5.42 -3.02 17.76
CA LYS A 139 5.90 -4.18 18.54
C LYS A 139 4.94 -4.55 19.69
N THR A 140 3.69 -4.84 19.35
CA THR A 140 2.63 -5.26 20.29
C THR A 140 2.07 -6.63 19.91
N SER A 141 1.32 -7.27 20.81
CA SER A 141 0.61 -8.53 20.50
C SER A 141 -0.32 -8.38 19.29
N ALA A 142 -1.11 -7.30 19.25
CA ALA A 142 -1.97 -6.98 18.12
C ALA A 142 -1.17 -6.77 16.81
N GLY A 143 -0.05 -6.04 16.87
CA GLY A 143 0.83 -5.84 15.72
C GLY A 143 1.47 -7.14 15.22
N ASN A 144 1.83 -8.06 16.12
CA ASN A 144 2.32 -9.39 15.75
C ASN A 144 1.25 -10.23 15.04
N ALA A 145 0.02 -10.20 15.54
CA ALA A 145 -1.11 -10.88 14.90
C ALA A 145 -1.39 -10.29 13.50
N ALA A 146 -1.34 -8.95 13.37
CA ALA A 146 -1.52 -8.26 12.10
C ALA A 146 -0.44 -8.66 11.08
N VAL A 147 0.84 -8.68 11.47
CA VAL A 147 1.94 -9.13 10.60
C VAL A 147 1.77 -10.59 10.18
N SER A 148 1.43 -11.48 11.11
CA SER A 148 1.22 -12.91 10.78
C SER A 148 0.06 -13.11 9.79
N ALA A 149 -1.02 -12.34 9.92
CA ALA A 149 -2.13 -12.38 8.96
C ALA A 149 -1.72 -11.82 7.59
N LEU A 150 -1.00 -10.70 7.58
CA LEU A 150 -0.45 -10.10 6.36
C LEU A 150 0.50 -11.06 5.62
N GLU A 151 1.41 -11.73 6.32
CA GLU A 151 2.34 -12.71 5.72
C GLU A 151 1.60 -13.88 5.05
N LYS A 152 0.50 -14.35 5.64
CA LYS A 152 -0.36 -15.39 5.03
C LYS A 152 -1.00 -14.90 3.74
N ALA A 153 -1.51 -13.67 3.74
CA ALA A 153 -2.10 -13.05 2.55
C ALA A 153 -1.05 -12.86 1.44
N ILE A 154 0.12 -12.31 1.79
CA ILE A 154 1.27 -12.16 0.89
C ILE A 154 1.69 -13.49 0.28
N ALA A 155 1.80 -14.55 1.09
CA ALA A 155 2.22 -15.86 0.61
C ALA A 155 1.27 -16.40 -0.47
N LYS A 156 -0.04 -16.19 -0.32
CA LYS A 156 -1.05 -16.56 -1.32
C LYS A 156 -0.88 -15.76 -2.61
N THR A 157 -0.81 -14.43 -2.52
CA THR A 157 -0.70 -13.55 -3.71
C THR A 157 0.62 -13.76 -4.46
N GLN A 158 1.75 -13.79 -3.75
CA GLN A 158 3.08 -13.89 -4.35
C GLN A 158 3.42 -15.29 -4.86
N SER A 159 2.69 -16.33 -4.45
CA SER A 159 2.78 -17.67 -5.05
C SER A 159 1.82 -17.89 -6.22
N GLY A 160 0.81 -17.01 -6.39
CA GLY A 160 -0.18 -17.05 -7.46
C GLY A 160 0.36 -16.66 -8.85
N PRO A 161 -0.53 -16.37 -9.82
CA PRO A 161 -0.17 -15.97 -11.17
C PRO A 161 0.78 -14.76 -11.19
N ILE A 162 1.78 -14.78 -12.09
CA ILE A 162 2.83 -13.73 -12.16
C ILE A 162 2.24 -12.34 -12.31
N ASP A 163 1.19 -12.18 -13.11
CA ASP A 163 0.56 -10.89 -13.39
C ASP A 163 -0.09 -10.27 -12.14
N ASN A 164 -0.50 -11.10 -11.17
CA ASN A 164 -1.13 -10.65 -9.94
C ASN A 164 -0.11 -10.30 -8.83
N ARG A 165 1.19 -10.59 -9.03
CA ARG A 165 2.23 -10.40 -8.01
C ARG A 165 2.65 -8.95 -7.88
N PHE A 166 2.77 -8.43 -6.67
CA PHE A 166 3.37 -7.12 -6.44
C PHE A 166 4.88 -7.14 -6.74
N ALA A 167 5.43 -6.00 -7.16
CA ALA A 167 6.83 -5.87 -7.57
C ALA A 167 7.81 -6.19 -6.44
N SER A 168 7.54 -5.67 -5.24
CA SER A 168 8.25 -6.01 -4.02
C SER A 168 7.37 -5.70 -2.80
N ILE A 169 7.68 -6.32 -1.67
CA ILE A 169 6.95 -6.11 -0.41
C ILE A 169 7.97 -6.02 0.72
N SER A 170 7.92 -4.94 1.51
CA SER A 170 8.76 -4.70 2.68
C SER A 170 7.89 -4.61 3.93
N ILE A 171 8.26 -5.32 4.99
CA ILE A 171 7.57 -5.27 6.29
C ILE A 171 8.58 -4.83 7.34
N LEU A 172 8.28 -3.72 8.00
CA LEU A 172 9.08 -3.13 9.07
C LEU A 172 8.39 -3.30 10.41
N ARG A 173 9.20 -3.33 11.47
CA ARG A 173 8.73 -3.28 12.85
C ARG A 173 9.19 -1.97 13.47
N GLN A 174 8.28 -1.26 14.13
CA GLN A 174 8.61 -0.03 14.85
C GLN A 174 9.74 -0.27 15.86
N ASP A 175 10.67 0.68 15.95
CA ASP A 175 11.85 0.64 16.81
C ASP A 175 11.75 1.54 18.04
N PHE A 176 10.63 2.23 18.22
CA PHE A 176 10.30 3.06 19.38
C PHE A 176 9.14 2.47 20.20
N ASP A 177 9.03 2.90 21.45
CA ASP A 177 7.97 2.45 22.36
C ASP A 177 6.59 2.99 21.96
N PRO A 178 5.51 2.20 22.18
CA PRO A 178 4.14 2.68 21.97
C PRO A 178 3.84 3.88 22.89
N PRO A 179 3.22 4.95 22.38
CA PRO A 179 3.00 6.18 23.14
C PRO A 179 2.00 6.01 24.28
N LEU A 180 1.12 5.00 24.22
CA LEU A 180 0.09 4.74 25.23
C LEU A 180 0.16 3.28 25.70
N LYS A 181 0.16 3.09 27.02
CA LYS A 181 0.06 1.77 27.67
C LYS A 181 -1.37 1.20 27.63
N SER A 182 -2.38 2.08 27.55
CA SER A 182 -3.80 1.71 27.49
C SER A 182 -4.32 1.73 26.04
N GLN A 183 -5.13 0.74 25.68
CA GLN A 183 -5.82 0.67 24.39
C GLN A 183 -7.25 1.24 24.43
N ASP A 184 -7.67 1.80 25.56
CA ASP A 184 -9.04 2.26 25.79
C ASP A 184 -9.37 3.51 24.96
N GLU A 185 -10.52 3.51 24.27
CA GLU A 185 -10.87 4.51 23.26
C GLU A 185 -11.05 5.91 23.88
N LYS A 186 -11.65 6.00 25.06
CA LYS A 186 -11.79 7.28 25.79
C LYS A 186 -10.45 7.87 26.19
N ALA A 187 -9.50 7.05 26.65
CA ALA A 187 -8.16 7.49 27.01
C ALA A 187 -7.33 7.92 25.78
N ARG A 188 -7.64 7.39 24.59
CA ARG A 188 -7.00 7.79 23.31
C ARG A 188 -7.47 9.16 22.81
N HIS A 189 -8.65 9.61 23.23
CA HIS A 189 -9.23 10.89 22.84
C HIS A 189 -8.98 12.02 23.85
N GLU A 190 -8.20 11.78 24.91
CA GLU A 190 -7.70 12.87 25.74
C GLU A 190 -6.73 13.73 24.92
N MET A 191 -6.92 15.06 24.95
CA MET A 191 -6.12 16.01 24.16
C MET A 191 -4.61 15.87 24.43
N SER A 192 -4.24 15.59 25.68
CA SER A 192 -2.86 15.29 26.09
C SER A 192 -2.27 14.02 25.46
N ALA A 193 -3.10 13.00 25.19
CA ALA A 193 -2.70 11.74 24.60
C ALA A 193 -2.61 11.80 23.07
N GLN A 194 -3.38 12.69 22.42
CA GLN A 194 -3.37 12.83 20.96
C GLN A 194 -2.03 13.30 20.41
N LYS A 195 -1.35 14.26 21.08
CA LYS A 195 -0.03 14.74 20.66
C LYS A 195 0.95 13.56 20.54
N ALA A 196 1.14 12.82 21.64
CA ALA A 196 2.06 11.68 21.68
C ALA A 196 1.68 10.58 20.66
N ARG A 197 0.39 10.33 20.46
CA ARG A 197 -0.10 9.39 19.44
C ARG A 197 0.28 9.84 18.03
N ARG A 198 0.00 11.08 17.67
CA ARG A 198 0.30 11.64 16.34
C ARG A 198 1.79 11.73 16.06
N GLU A 199 2.60 12.10 17.03
CA GLU A 199 4.05 12.07 16.89
C GLU A 199 4.59 10.65 16.68
N SER A 200 4.03 9.66 17.38
CA SER A 200 4.40 8.25 17.17
C SER A 200 3.98 7.74 15.78
N MET A 201 2.80 8.11 15.30
CA MET A 201 2.36 7.80 13.93
C MET A 201 3.26 8.48 12.90
N ALA A 202 3.64 9.74 13.12
CA ALA A 202 4.57 10.48 12.26
C ALA A 202 5.94 9.79 12.18
N ARG A 203 6.49 9.33 13.32
CA ARG A 203 7.71 8.50 13.35
C ARG A 203 7.54 7.22 12.56
N ALA A 204 6.42 6.52 12.70
CA ALA A 204 6.16 5.29 11.95
C ALA A 204 6.13 5.54 10.43
N ARG A 205 5.39 6.56 9.98
CA ARG A 205 5.32 6.95 8.57
C ARG A 205 6.70 7.32 8.05
N ASN A 206 7.47 8.13 8.77
CA ASN A 206 8.83 8.50 8.37
C ASN A 206 9.76 7.30 8.28
N SER A 207 9.80 6.43 9.30
CA SER A 207 10.63 5.21 9.27
C SER A 207 10.27 4.33 8.07
N LEU A 208 8.98 4.21 7.75
CA LEU A 208 8.54 3.47 6.58
C LEU A 208 8.96 4.15 5.27
N LEU A 209 8.71 5.44 5.11
CA LEU A 209 9.06 6.21 3.92
C LEU A 209 10.56 6.16 3.64
N PHE A 210 11.39 6.57 4.60
CA PHE A 210 12.83 6.74 4.39
C PHE A 210 13.55 5.42 4.11
N THR A 211 13.04 4.32 4.66
CA THR A 211 13.64 2.99 4.42
C THR A 211 13.18 2.36 3.11
N THR A 212 12.03 2.77 2.57
CA THR A 212 11.43 2.12 1.39
C THR A 212 11.39 2.97 0.14
N LEU A 213 11.56 4.29 0.22
CA LEU A 213 11.58 5.18 -0.95
C LEU A 213 12.81 4.89 -1.83
N GLY A 214 12.57 4.33 -3.02
CA GLY A 214 13.63 4.04 -3.97
C GLY A 214 13.89 5.16 -4.99
N PRO A 215 15.04 5.13 -5.67
CA PRO A 215 15.37 6.12 -6.70
C PRO A 215 14.53 5.99 -7.98
N ALA A 216 13.79 4.89 -8.16
CA ALA A 216 12.91 4.65 -9.30
C ALA A 216 11.41 4.84 -8.99
N THR A 217 11.07 5.24 -7.76
CA THR A 217 9.66 5.45 -7.35
C THR A 217 9.14 6.76 -7.91
N SER A 218 8.09 6.74 -8.72
CA SER A 218 7.46 7.96 -9.27
C SER A 218 6.43 8.56 -8.33
N TRP A 219 5.68 7.70 -7.64
CA TRP A 219 4.57 8.09 -6.77
C TRP A 219 4.59 7.30 -5.46
N VAL A 220 4.15 7.94 -4.39
CA VAL A 220 3.91 7.33 -3.08
C VAL A 220 2.42 7.45 -2.77
N LEU A 221 1.76 6.32 -2.55
CA LEU A 221 0.38 6.28 -2.08
C LEU A 221 0.37 5.86 -0.61
N TRP A 222 0.09 6.81 0.28
CA TRP A 222 -0.25 6.51 1.65
C TRP A 222 -1.65 5.93 1.69
N LEU A 223 -1.80 4.73 2.22
CA LEU A 223 -3.09 4.05 2.33
C LEU A 223 -3.17 3.38 3.70
N ASP A 224 -4.01 3.87 4.59
CA ASP A 224 -4.15 3.32 5.93
C ASP A 224 -4.81 1.92 5.88
N SER A 225 -4.44 1.06 6.83
CA SER A 225 -4.79 -0.38 6.81
C SER A 225 -6.28 -0.69 6.94
N ASP A 226 -7.06 0.31 7.30
CA ASP A 226 -8.50 0.30 7.53
C ASP A 226 -9.28 0.96 6.38
N VAL A 227 -8.63 1.41 5.30
CA VAL A 227 -9.32 1.77 4.04
C VAL A 227 -9.60 0.50 3.24
N VAL A 228 -10.85 0.05 3.28
CA VAL A 228 -11.26 -1.28 2.80
C VAL A 228 -12.02 -1.26 1.48
N GLU A 229 -12.35 -0.09 0.95
CA GLU A 229 -13.02 0.04 -0.34
C GLU A 229 -12.56 1.29 -1.09
N THR A 230 -12.07 1.07 -2.30
CA THR A 230 -11.66 2.10 -3.26
C THR A 230 -12.11 1.69 -4.67
N PRO A 231 -12.27 2.63 -5.62
CA PRO A 231 -12.35 2.27 -7.03
C PRO A 231 -11.10 1.47 -7.45
N ALA A 232 -11.26 0.46 -8.30
CA ALA A 232 -10.13 -0.34 -8.79
C ALA A 232 -9.09 0.52 -9.54
N SER A 233 -9.55 1.63 -10.13
CA SER A 233 -8.76 2.63 -10.83
C SER A 233 -8.14 3.71 -9.93
N LEU A 234 -8.16 3.56 -8.60
CA LEU A 234 -7.71 4.58 -7.64
C LEU A 234 -6.41 5.29 -8.06
N ILE A 235 -5.37 4.52 -8.41
CA ILE A 235 -4.07 5.09 -8.78
C ILE A 235 -4.17 5.89 -10.07
N GLN A 236 -4.82 5.35 -11.10
CA GLN A 236 -5.00 6.04 -12.38
C GLN A 236 -5.85 7.29 -12.22
N ASP A 237 -6.94 7.21 -11.47
CA ASP A 237 -7.84 8.33 -11.22
C ASP A 237 -7.09 9.47 -10.53
N LEU A 238 -6.30 9.18 -9.48
CA LEU A 238 -5.54 10.19 -8.74
C LEU A 238 -4.35 10.75 -9.55
N THR A 239 -3.60 9.88 -10.24
CA THR A 239 -2.46 10.34 -11.07
C THR A 239 -2.92 11.22 -12.23
N ALA A 240 -4.12 11.00 -12.78
CA ALA A 240 -4.67 11.79 -13.89
C ALA A 240 -4.86 13.28 -13.58
N PHE A 241 -4.94 13.66 -12.29
CA PHE A 241 -5.00 15.08 -11.89
C PHE A 241 -3.63 15.78 -11.94
N ASP A 242 -2.54 15.03 -12.05
CA ASP A 242 -1.16 15.51 -12.14
C ASP A 242 -0.72 16.46 -11.00
N GLN A 243 -1.29 16.26 -9.81
CA GLN A 243 -1.02 17.11 -8.65
C GLN A 243 0.15 16.58 -7.82
N PRO A 244 0.97 17.45 -7.20
CA PRO A 244 2.08 17.02 -6.35
C PRO A 244 1.61 16.28 -5.09
N VAL A 245 0.50 16.73 -4.49
CA VAL A 245 -0.13 16.12 -3.32
C VAL A 245 -1.65 16.12 -3.54
N ILE A 246 -2.28 14.95 -3.50
CA ILE A 246 -3.72 14.79 -3.72
C ILE A 246 -4.37 13.80 -2.76
N VAL A 247 -5.48 14.21 -2.13
CA VAL A 247 -6.22 13.41 -1.14
C VAL A 247 -7.70 13.23 -1.53
N PRO A 248 -8.17 12.00 -1.79
CA PRO A 248 -9.61 11.70 -1.86
C PRO A 248 -10.31 11.84 -0.51
N ASN A 249 -11.63 11.96 -0.53
CA ASN A 249 -12.44 12.08 0.68
C ASN A 249 -12.75 10.71 1.29
N CYS A 250 -12.50 10.54 2.58
CA CYS A 250 -12.71 9.28 3.27
C CYS A 250 -14.02 9.27 4.05
N PHE A 251 -14.89 8.33 3.68
CA PHE A 251 -16.20 8.09 4.29
C PHE A 251 -16.21 6.72 4.96
N GLN A 252 -17.29 6.41 5.68
CA GLN A 252 -17.53 5.11 6.26
C GLN A 252 -18.94 4.65 5.91
N ARG A 253 -19.08 3.41 5.44
CA ARG A 253 -20.40 2.79 5.24
C ARG A 253 -20.91 2.27 6.58
N PHE A 254 -22.18 2.50 6.89
CA PHE A 254 -22.79 1.97 8.10
C PHE A 254 -24.26 1.61 7.87
N TYR A 255 -24.81 0.72 8.69
CA TYR A 255 -26.23 0.40 8.65
C TYR A 255 -27.02 1.36 9.56
N ASP A 256 -27.85 2.22 8.97
CA ASP A 256 -28.71 3.13 9.71
C ASP A 256 -29.92 2.35 10.23
N ALA A 257 -29.89 2.00 11.52
CA ALA A 257 -30.97 1.26 12.18
C ALA A 257 -32.32 1.99 12.18
N LYS A 258 -32.33 3.34 12.13
CA LYS A 258 -33.56 4.14 12.09
C LYS A 258 -34.18 4.10 10.69
N LYS A 259 -33.36 4.25 9.66
CA LYS A 259 -33.80 4.22 8.25
C LYS A 259 -33.89 2.79 7.69
N LYS A 260 -33.41 1.78 8.42
CA LYS A 260 -33.30 0.37 8.01
C LYS A 260 -32.64 0.19 6.64
N LYS A 261 -31.57 0.95 6.38
CA LYS A 261 -30.81 0.90 5.14
C LYS A 261 -29.34 1.20 5.37
N TRP A 262 -28.51 0.74 4.45
CA TRP A 262 -27.12 1.18 4.37
C TRP A 262 -27.05 2.67 4.01
N ASP A 263 -26.17 3.38 4.68
CA ASP A 263 -25.89 4.81 4.49
C ASP A 263 -24.38 5.06 4.60
N VAL A 264 -23.95 6.29 4.33
CA VAL A 264 -22.55 6.70 4.43
C VAL A 264 -22.40 7.90 5.36
N ARG A 265 -21.28 7.99 6.08
CA ARG A 265 -20.96 9.14 6.93
C ARG A 265 -19.51 9.61 6.69
N PRO A 266 -19.22 10.91 6.86
CA PRO A 266 -17.85 11.41 6.86
C PRO A 266 -17.01 10.69 7.91
N TYR A 267 -15.74 10.41 7.60
CA TYR A 267 -14.82 9.74 8.53
C TYR A 267 -13.58 10.59 8.82
N ASP A 268 -12.85 11.02 7.78
CA ASP A 268 -11.58 11.73 7.96
C ASP A 268 -11.77 13.25 7.99
N PHE A 269 -11.53 13.86 9.15
CA PHE A 269 -11.63 15.31 9.36
C PHE A 269 -10.29 16.05 9.25
N ASN A 270 -9.20 15.36 8.88
CA ASN A 270 -7.86 15.96 8.83
C ASN A 270 -7.53 16.63 7.49
N SER A 271 -8.46 16.57 6.54
CA SER A 271 -8.37 17.28 5.26
C SER A 271 -9.22 18.55 5.31
N TRP A 272 -8.57 19.71 5.29
CA TRP A 272 -9.24 20.99 5.52
C TRP A 272 -8.57 22.20 4.87
N VAL A 273 -9.36 23.26 4.71
CA VAL A 273 -8.90 24.62 4.38
C VAL A 273 -8.79 25.42 5.67
N ASP A 274 -7.67 26.12 5.84
CA ASP A 274 -7.36 26.86 7.06
C ASP A 274 -8.33 28.02 7.27
N SER A 275 -8.45 28.48 8.51
CA SER A 275 -9.31 29.60 8.86
C SER A 275 -8.51 30.72 9.52
N GLN A 276 -9.02 31.95 9.41
CA GLN A 276 -8.42 33.08 10.13
C GLN A 276 -8.46 32.86 11.66
N VAL A 277 -9.46 32.14 12.17
CA VAL A 277 -9.59 31.84 13.59
C VAL A 277 -8.49 30.87 14.04
N ALA A 278 -8.23 29.81 13.27
CA ALA A 278 -7.16 28.86 13.55
C ALA A 278 -5.78 29.52 13.48
N GLN A 279 -5.56 30.42 12.52
CA GLN A 279 -4.31 31.19 12.41
C GLN A 279 -4.10 32.13 13.60
N ASN A 280 -5.16 32.82 14.03
CA ASN A 280 -5.10 33.70 15.21
C ASN A 280 -4.87 32.90 16.50
N LEU A 281 -5.45 31.70 16.60
CA LEU A 281 -5.21 30.81 17.73
C LEU A 281 -3.74 30.37 17.77
N ALA A 282 -3.23 29.84 16.64
CA ALA A 282 -1.83 29.46 16.49
C ALA A 282 -0.84 30.58 16.85
N ALA A 283 -1.13 31.83 16.45
CA ALA A 283 -0.27 32.97 16.76
C ALA A 283 -0.13 33.27 18.27
N ASN A 284 -1.07 32.81 19.09
CA ASN A 284 -1.05 32.98 20.55
C ASN A 284 -0.60 31.72 21.30
N MET A 285 -0.24 30.66 20.59
CA MET A 285 0.18 29.38 21.17
C MET A 285 1.68 29.35 21.44
N GLY A 286 2.07 28.62 22.48
CA GLY A 286 3.45 28.29 22.78
C GLY A 286 4.08 27.39 21.71
N PRO A 287 5.42 27.35 21.64
CA PRO A 287 6.15 26.65 20.58
C PRO A 287 5.89 25.13 20.56
N GLU A 288 5.52 24.55 21.71
CA GLU A 288 5.27 23.12 21.85
C GLU A 288 3.78 22.74 21.70
N GLU A 289 2.89 23.70 21.53
CA GLU A 289 1.46 23.45 21.46
C GLU A 289 1.03 23.11 20.03
N ILE A 290 0.00 22.27 19.92
CA ILE A 290 -0.52 21.79 18.63
C ILE A 290 -2.01 22.06 18.51
N LEU A 291 -2.44 22.37 17.29
CA LEU A 291 -3.85 22.42 16.92
C LEU A 291 -4.35 21.01 16.60
N LEU A 292 -5.55 20.69 17.09
CA LEU A 292 -6.22 19.43 16.81
C LEU A 292 -7.66 19.71 16.42
N GLU A 293 -8.10 19.12 15.32
CA GLU A 293 -9.51 19.16 14.92
C GLU A 293 -10.37 18.28 15.82
N GLY A 294 -11.63 18.71 16.03
CA GLY A 294 -12.66 17.92 16.72
C GLY A 294 -12.77 18.16 18.24
N TYR A 295 -11.98 19.06 18.82
CA TYR A 295 -12.09 19.43 20.23
C TYR A 295 -12.98 20.65 20.41
N ALA A 296 -14.03 20.53 21.22
CA ALA A 296 -14.96 21.62 21.49
C ALA A 296 -14.27 22.80 22.20
N GLU A 297 -13.23 22.50 22.97
CA GLU A 297 -12.39 23.47 23.67
C GLU A 297 -11.49 24.27 22.72
N MET A 298 -11.32 23.82 21.47
CA MET A 298 -10.46 24.43 20.45
C MET A 298 -11.20 24.56 19.11
N PRO A 299 -12.19 25.46 18.99
CA PRO A 299 -12.94 25.62 17.76
C PRO A 299 -12.08 26.32 16.70
N THR A 300 -11.50 25.53 15.79
CA THR A 300 -10.63 26.01 14.71
C THR A 300 -11.39 26.66 13.56
N TYR A 301 -12.69 26.36 13.39
CA TYR A 301 -13.53 26.81 12.27
C TYR A 301 -12.91 26.56 10.88
N ARG A 302 -12.07 25.53 10.76
CA ARG A 302 -11.55 25.07 9.49
C ARG A 302 -12.65 24.46 8.63
N THR A 303 -12.54 24.67 7.31
CA THR A 303 -13.50 24.07 6.39
C THR A 303 -13.08 22.62 6.16
N LEU A 304 -13.80 21.68 6.77
CA LEU A 304 -13.51 20.25 6.66
C LEU A 304 -14.02 19.70 5.32
N MET A 305 -13.11 19.15 4.52
CA MET A 305 -13.44 18.55 3.21
C MET A 305 -14.50 17.45 3.33
N ALA A 306 -14.51 16.74 4.45
CA ALA A 306 -15.45 15.67 4.78
C ALA A 306 -16.94 16.09 4.68
N HIS A 307 -17.24 17.38 4.84
CA HIS A 307 -18.61 17.92 4.82
C HIS A 307 -18.99 18.61 3.51
N LEU A 308 -18.06 18.73 2.56
CA LEU A 308 -18.29 19.39 1.28
C LEU A 308 -19.07 18.59 0.22
N PRO A 309 -19.02 17.24 0.17
CA PRO A 309 -19.70 16.52 -0.91
C PRO A 309 -21.22 16.51 -0.75
N ASP A 310 -21.93 16.78 -1.85
CA ASP A 310 -23.32 16.35 -1.99
C ASP A 310 -23.33 14.87 -2.40
N VAL A 311 -23.53 13.98 -1.41
CA VAL A 311 -23.51 12.53 -1.63
C VAL A 311 -24.53 12.03 -2.65
N LYS A 312 -25.51 12.84 -3.05
CA LYS A 312 -26.49 12.50 -4.10
C LYS A 312 -26.00 12.86 -5.51
N ASN A 313 -25.14 13.86 -5.62
CA ASN A 313 -24.67 14.43 -6.88
C ASN A 313 -23.14 14.63 -6.81
N LEU A 314 -22.40 13.53 -6.78
CA LEU A 314 -20.94 13.57 -6.71
C LEU A 314 -20.34 14.03 -8.05
N GLU A 315 -19.39 14.95 -7.99
CA GLU A 315 -18.56 15.36 -9.12
C GLU A 315 -17.09 14.95 -8.88
N PRO A 316 -16.67 13.71 -9.20
CA PRO A 316 -15.38 13.16 -8.77
C PRO A 316 -14.13 13.93 -9.24
N LYS A 317 -14.29 14.83 -10.23
CA LYS A 317 -13.22 15.71 -10.76
C LYS A 317 -13.11 17.05 -10.04
N LYS A 318 -14.01 17.34 -9.11
CA LYS A 318 -13.97 18.57 -8.32
C LYS A 318 -12.73 18.57 -7.45
N MET A 319 -11.94 19.64 -7.58
CA MET A 319 -10.73 19.88 -6.81
C MET A 319 -10.92 21.07 -5.88
N ILE A 320 -10.30 21.01 -4.71
CA ILE A 320 -10.16 22.15 -3.81
C ILE A 320 -8.70 22.25 -3.33
N ALA A 321 -8.19 23.45 -3.17
CA ALA A 321 -6.92 23.65 -2.47
C ALA A 321 -7.12 23.37 -0.98
N LEU A 322 -6.17 22.68 -0.35
CA LEU A 322 -6.17 22.35 1.07
C LEU A 322 -4.94 22.91 1.78
N ASP A 323 -5.07 23.12 3.07
CA ASP A 323 -3.99 23.54 3.97
C ASP A 323 -3.53 22.40 4.90
N GLY A 324 -4.42 21.44 5.17
CA GLY A 324 -4.16 20.17 5.86
C GLY A 324 -4.70 18.97 5.08
N VAL A 325 -4.07 17.81 5.24
CA VAL A 325 -4.51 16.54 4.64
C VAL A 325 -4.52 15.44 5.68
N GLY A 326 -5.42 14.46 5.50
CA GLY A 326 -5.39 13.20 6.21
C GLY A 326 -4.49 12.15 5.56
N GLY A 327 -4.27 11.04 6.27
CA GLY A 327 -3.43 9.91 5.83
C GLY A 327 -4.20 8.69 5.33
N THR A 328 -5.54 8.73 5.31
CA THR A 328 -6.39 7.59 4.98
C THR A 328 -6.10 7.05 3.58
N ALA A 329 -6.17 7.92 2.58
CA ALA A 329 -5.66 7.67 1.23
C ALA A 329 -5.08 8.98 0.70
N LEU A 330 -3.77 9.05 0.45
CA LEU A 330 -3.06 10.26 0.04
C LEU A 330 -1.98 9.90 -0.99
N LEU A 331 -2.13 10.41 -2.21
CA LEU A 331 -1.16 10.23 -3.28
C LEU A 331 -0.22 11.44 -3.34
N VAL A 332 1.08 11.16 -3.40
CA VAL A 332 2.16 12.16 -3.38
C VAL A 332 3.15 11.84 -4.50
N LYS A 333 3.51 12.84 -5.31
CA LYS A 333 4.65 12.72 -6.24
C LYS A 333 5.91 12.46 -5.42
N ALA A 334 6.69 11.44 -5.80
CA ALA A 334 7.83 11.03 -4.99
C ALA A 334 8.87 12.15 -4.79
N ASP A 335 8.96 13.12 -5.71
CA ASP A 335 9.87 14.26 -5.60
C ASP A 335 9.52 15.16 -4.42
N VAL A 336 8.24 15.29 -4.04
CA VAL A 336 7.82 16.04 -2.85
C VAL A 336 8.50 15.48 -1.59
N HIS A 337 8.58 14.15 -1.48
CA HIS A 337 9.29 13.49 -0.39
C HIS A 337 10.82 13.59 -0.54
N ARG A 338 11.37 13.56 -1.76
CA ARG A 338 12.81 13.72 -2.00
C ARG A 338 13.31 15.13 -1.69
N ASP A 339 12.47 16.13 -1.90
CA ASP A 339 12.73 17.54 -1.55
C ASP A 339 12.62 17.80 -0.04
N GLY A 340 12.21 16.78 0.73
CA GLY A 340 12.28 16.78 2.19
C GLY A 340 10.93 16.87 2.90
N ALA A 341 9.81 16.91 2.18
CA ALA A 341 8.50 16.86 2.81
C ALA A 341 8.32 15.51 3.53
N MET A 342 8.09 15.56 4.84
CA MET A 342 7.91 14.38 5.69
C MET A 342 6.83 14.65 6.74
N PHE A 343 6.54 13.67 7.60
CA PHE A 343 5.55 13.80 8.66
C PHE A 343 6.26 14.30 9.93
N PRO A 344 6.14 15.58 10.32
CA PRO A 344 6.84 16.07 11.50
C PRO A 344 6.32 15.38 12.76
N ALA A 345 7.25 14.73 13.47
CA ALA A 345 7.02 14.10 14.77
C ALA A 345 7.24 15.07 15.94
N PHE A 346 7.09 16.36 15.66
CA PHE A 346 7.26 17.49 16.55
C PHE A 346 6.35 18.62 16.04
N PRO A 347 5.98 19.60 16.88
CA PRO A 347 5.18 20.74 16.45
C PRO A 347 5.86 21.51 15.32
N PHE A 348 5.19 21.59 14.17
CA PHE A 348 5.63 22.33 12.99
C PHE A 348 4.51 23.28 12.58
N PHE A 349 4.66 24.57 12.89
CA PHE A 349 3.58 25.56 12.79
C PHE A 349 2.31 25.11 13.55
N HIS A 350 2.49 24.56 14.76
CA HIS A 350 1.43 23.99 15.59
C HIS A 350 0.68 22.81 14.94
N LEU A 351 1.24 22.20 13.90
CA LEU A 351 0.73 20.99 13.26
C LEU A 351 1.71 19.84 13.45
N VAL A 352 1.22 18.62 13.35
CA VAL A 352 2.01 17.39 13.46
C VAL A 352 1.56 16.40 12.38
N GLU A 353 2.37 15.37 12.13
CA GLU A 353 1.98 14.25 11.27
C GLU A 353 1.52 14.68 9.86
N THR A 354 0.32 14.30 9.40
CA THR A 354 -0.16 14.53 8.02
C THR A 354 -0.49 15.99 7.75
N GLU A 355 -1.05 16.71 8.72
CA GLU A 355 -1.31 18.15 8.61
C GLU A 355 0.00 18.94 8.58
N GLY A 356 0.98 18.53 9.39
CA GLY A 356 2.33 19.11 9.36
C GLY A 356 3.05 18.83 8.04
N PHE A 357 2.84 17.65 7.45
CA PHE A 357 3.31 17.31 6.11
C PHE A 357 2.73 18.24 5.03
N ALA A 358 1.41 18.49 5.04
CA ALA A 358 0.79 19.42 4.09
C ALA A 358 1.38 20.82 4.20
N LYS A 359 1.58 21.31 5.44
CA LYS A 359 2.26 22.58 5.67
C LYS A 359 3.67 22.58 5.11
N MET A 360 4.42 21.49 5.29
CA MET A 360 5.79 21.35 4.80
C MET A 360 5.86 21.35 3.28
N ALA A 361 5.00 20.58 2.61
CA ALA A 361 4.89 20.55 1.15
C ALA A 361 4.62 21.95 0.58
N ARG A 362 3.70 22.71 1.19
CA ARG A 362 3.43 24.10 0.79
C ARG A 362 4.61 25.03 1.01
N ARG A 363 5.38 24.84 2.09
CA ARG A 363 6.61 25.62 2.35
C ARG A 363 7.71 25.31 1.33
N LEU A 364 7.71 24.13 0.72
CA LEU A 364 8.57 23.75 -0.40
C LEU A 364 8.05 24.24 -1.76
N GLY A 365 6.89 24.92 -1.80
CA GLY A 365 6.31 25.48 -3.02
C GLY A 365 5.34 24.56 -3.75
N TYR A 366 4.96 23.43 -3.16
CA TYR A 366 3.97 22.53 -3.74
C TYR A 366 2.54 22.90 -3.37
N GLU A 367 1.62 22.66 -4.28
CA GLU A 367 0.18 22.71 -4.00
C GLU A 367 -0.28 21.45 -3.28
N VAL A 368 -1.38 21.56 -2.54
CA VAL A 368 -2.00 20.45 -1.82
C VAL A 368 -3.47 20.45 -2.18
N ILE A 369 -3.94 19.37 -2.81
CA ILE A 369 -5.26 19.31 -3.42
C ILE A 369 -6.12 18.23 -2.76
N GLY A 370 -7.38 18.55 -2.51
CA GLY A 370 -8.42 17.61 -2.09
C GLY A 370 -9.42 17.31 -3.19
N LEU A 371 -9.96 16.09 -3.19
CA LEU A 371 -11.07 15.66 -4.04
C LEU A 371 -12.32 15.39 -3.17
N PRO A 372 -13.15 16.41 -2.87
CA PRO A 372 -14.27 16.27 -1.94
C PRO A 372 -15.28 15.20 -2.36
N ASP A 373 -15.46 14.98 -3.66
CA ASP A 373 -16.51 14.11 -4.21
C ASP A 373 -15.96 12.76 -4.71
N TYR A 374 -14.64 12.53 -4.61
CA TYR A 374 -14.03 11.22 -4.87
C TYR A 374 -13.94 10.45 -3.55
N LEU A 375 -14.82 9.47 -3.38
CA LEU A 375 -14.98 8.78 -2.09
C LEU A 375 -14.19 7.47 -2.01
N VAL A 376 -13.49 7.29 -0.90
CA VAL A 376 -12.94 6.01 -0.43
C VAL A 376 -13.58 5.65 0.90
N TYR A 377 -13.59 4.37 1.28
CA TYR A 377 -14.28 3.94 2.50
C TYR A 377 -13.38 3.26 3.52
N HIS A 378 -13.43 3.79 4.73
CA HIS A 378 -12.89 3.21 5.94
C HIS A 378 -13.77 2.05 6.43
N TYR A 379 -13.15 1.07 7.10
CA TYR A 379 -13.80 -0.06 7.74
C TYR A 379 -14.83 0.40 8.78
N ASN A 380 -15.99 -0.25 8.84
CA ASN A 380 -16.97 0.05 9.88
C ASN A 380 -16.67 -0.78 11.12
N GLU A 381 -16.21 -0.12 12.20
CA GLU A 381 -15.90 -0.78 13.47
C GLU A 381 -17.12 -1.36 14.19
#